data_AF-A0A4Q4M0T6-F1
#
_entry.id   AF-A0A4Q4M0T6-F1
#
_cell.length_a   1.000
_cell.length_b   1.000
_cell.length_c   1.000
_cell.angle_alpha   90.00
_cell.angle_beta   90.00
_cell.angle_gamma   90.00
#
_symmetry.space_group_name_H-M   'P 1'
#
loop_
_entity.id
_entity.type
_entity.pdbx_description
1 polymer ?
#
loop_
_entity_poly.entity_id
_entity_poly.type
_entity_poly.pdbx_seq_one_letter_code
_entity_poly.pdbx_strand_id
1 'polypeptide(L)'
;MSNNFPYAAYPGVGVPTTFLVGPMTNPTRFDVHHSLLSKVSPLFTKPNRFPRIILSNISLPNVEPATFRTLFTWLYERKPPEYTSDTNLLDLMKLWVLAGELGIWRTQNTVMRLGMALMQPTYFVCKIETVRWVYENTPAKSSLRDYIITIFCQRSPTIAPSMFSPNNERLGIFRDAAEFMRKLNLVRAGNPKGLDGYDLYEQFPMQHTWSPSENELAPARIRGCLVTGGEDVDWGKIEYPLPCFLVWGIEWEDLPDMHFVSEENVRSVAGNVLKQIEFP
;
A
#
# COMPACT_ATOMS: atom_id res chain seq x y z
N MET A 1 -17.38 29.40 -14.96
CA MET A 1 -16.57 28.64 -15.93
C MET A 1 -16.92 27.17 -15.78
N SER A 2 -17.65 26.60 -16.75
CA SER A 2 -18.13 25.21 -16.73
C SER A 2 -16.98 24.25 -17.04
N ASN A 3 -16.15 23.96 -16.06
CA ASN A 3 -15.08 22.96 -16.23
C ASN A 3 -15.67 21.55 -16.02
N ASN A 4 -16.25 20.98 -17.08
CA ASN A 4 -16.64 19.57 -17.16
C ASN A 4 -15.39 18.67 -17.31
N PHE A 5 -14.36 18.90 -16.48
CA PHE A 5 -13.19 18.05 -16.44
C PHE A 5 -13.55 16.73 -15.75
N PRO A 6 -13.00 15.57 -16.17
CA PRO A 6 -12.17 15.35 -17.37
C PRO A 6 -12.94 15.21 -18.69
N TYR A 7 -14.27 15.06 -18.69
CA TYR A 7 -15.07 14.74 -19.89
C TYR A 7 -14.81 15.65 -21.10
N ALA A 8 -14.82 16.97 -20.92
CA ALA A 8 -14.59 17.91 -22.02
C ALA A 8 -13.10 18.06 -22.40
N ALA A 9 -12.18 17.60 -21.55
CA ALA A 9 -10.74 17.75 -21.75
C ALA A 9 -10.12 16.60 -22.55
N TYR A 10 -10.79 15.44 -22.62
CA TYR A 10 -10.27 14.25 -23.29
C TYR A 10 -11.25 13.73 -24.33
N PRO A 11 -10.75 13.19 -25.46
CA PRO A 11 -11.63 12.50 -26.41
C PRO A 11 -12.20 11.24 -25.77
N GLY A 12 -13.48 10.99 -25.99
CA GLY A 12 -14.16 9.82 -25.48
C GLY A 12 -15.51 9.59 -26.14
N VAL A 13 -16.07 8.41 -25.89
CA VAL A 13 -17.40 8.01 -26.39
C VAL A 13 -18.27 7.68 -25.21
N GLY A 14 -19.55 8.03 -25.29
CA GLY A 14 -20.56 7.64 -24.31
C GLY A 14 -21.02 8.78 -23.41
N VAL A 15 -21.98 8.48 -22.53
CA VAL A 15 -22.60 9.46 -21.64
C VAL A 15 -21.71 9.77 -20.42
N PRO A 16 -21.77 11.01 -19.89
CA PRO A 16 -21.03 11.38 -18.70
C PRO A 16 -21.64 10.71 -17.45
N THR A 17 -20.79 10.17 -16.60
CA THR A 17 -21.10 9.87 -15.19
C THR A 17 -20.62 11.05 -14.35
N THR A 18 -21.55 11.68 -13.64
CA THR A 18 -21.28 12.88 -12.84
C THR A 18 -20.79 12.49 -11.45
N PHE A 19 -19.69 13.07 -11.01
CA PHE A 19 -19.14 12.97 -9.65
C PHE A 19 -19.19 14.33 -8.96
N LEU A 20 -19.57 14.33 -7.67
CA LEU A 20 -19.54 15.48 -6.78
C LEU A 20 -18.46 15.22 -5.72
N VAL A 21 -17.33 15.91 -5.82
CA VAL A 21 -16.10 15.59 -5.08
C VAL A 21 -15.76 16.70 -4.10
N GLY A 22 -15.41 16.34 -2.87
CA GLY A 22 -15.11 17.26 -1.78
C GLY A 22 -16.32 17.54 -0.89
N PRO A 23 -16.20 18.47 0.08
CA PRO A 23 -17.20 18.66 1.14
C PRO A 23 -18.61 18.87 0.60
N MET A 24 -19.61 18.27 1.26
CA MET A 24 -21.03 18.35 0.85
C MET A 24 -21.55 19.79 0.73
N THR A 25 -20.94 20.73 1.44
CA THR A 25 -21.31 22.15 1.41
C THR A 25 -20.88 22.88 0.14
N ASN A 26 -19.81 22.41 -0.52
CA ASN A 26 -19.30 23.02 -1.75
C ASN A 26 -18.54 21.98 -2.60
N PRO A 27 -19.24 20.98 -3.17
CA PRO A 27 -18.61 19.94 -3.95
C PRO A 27 -18.17 20.47 -5.31
N THR A 28 -17.02 19.98 -5.78
CA THR A 28 -16.56 20.21 -7.15
C THR A 28 -17.17 19.15 -8.07
N ARG A 29 -17.82 19.60 -9.14
CA ARG A 29 -18.38 18.72 -10.17
C ARG A 29 -17.26 18.20 -11.09
N PHE A 30 -17.26 16.90 -11.33
CA PHE A 30 -16.45 16.23 -12.35
C PHE A 30 -17.35 15.36 -13.23
N ASP A 31 -17.09 15.35 -14.53
CA ASP A 31 -17.80 14.48 -15.46
C ASP A 31 -16.80 13.50 -16.07
N VAL A 32 -17.12 12.20 -16.07
CA VAL A 32 -16.23 11.14 -16.56
C VAL A 32 -16.96 10.27 -17.58
N HIS A 33 -16.31 9.90 -18.68
CA HIS A 33 -16.87 8.97 -19.65
C HIS A 33 -17.17 7.61 -19.01
N HIS A 34 -18.43 7.16 -19.04
CA HIS A 34 -18.82 5.85 -18.53
C HIS A 34 -18.09 4.68 -19.23
N SER A 35 -17.63 4.89 -20.46
CA SER A 35 -16.86 3.92 -21.25
C SER A 35 -15.43 3.75 -20.72
N LEU A 36 -14.84 4.79 -20.11
CA LEU A 36 -13.58 4.66 -19.38
C LEU A 36 -13.81 3.87 -18.09
N LEU A 37 -14.81 4.27 -17.30
CA LEU A 37 -15.11 3.67 -16.00
C LEU A 37 -15.35 2.15 -16.12
N SER A 38 -16.17 1.73 -17.09
CA SER A 38 -16.45 0.30 -17.34
C SER A 38 -15.23 -0.51 -17.76
N LYS A 39 -14.23 0.12 -18.40
CA LYS A 39 -12.97 -0.55 -18.75
C LYS A 39 -12.06 -0.76 -17.55
N VAL A 40 -12.07 0.17 -16.60
CA VAL A 40 -11.10 0.19 -15.49
C VAL A 40 -11.65 -0.36 -14.18
N SER A 41 -12.97 -0.44 -14.03
CA SER A 41 -13.62 -0.92 -12.80
C SER A 41 -14.83 -1.81 -13.10
N PRO A 42 -14.94 -2.98 -12.43
CA PRO A 42 -16.08 -3.88 -12.58
C PRO A 42 -17.36 -3.30 -11.97
N LEU A 43 -17.29 -2.28 -11.10
CA LEU A 43 -18.48 -1.64 -10.51
C LEU A 43 -19.35 -0.94 -11.56
N PHE A 44 -18.70 -0.40 -12.59
CA PHE A 44 -19.34 0.37 -13.65
C PHE A 44 -19.73 -0.51 -14.85
N THR A 45 -19.77 -1.82 -14.63
CA THR A 45 -19.97 -2.84 -15.66
C THR A 45 -21.10 -3.76 -15.24
N LYS A 46 -21.98 -4.09 -16.18
CA LYS A 46 -23.06 -5.07 -15.99
C LYS A 46 -22.49 -6.50 -15.98
N PRO A 47 -23.22 -7.51 -15.46
CA PRO A 47 -22.75 -8.91 -15.47
C PRO A 47 -22.37 -9.44 -16.87
N ASN A 48 -23.00 -8.91 -17.92
CA ASN A 48 -22.70 -9.22 -19.32
C ASN A 48 -21.54 -8.39 -19.92
N ARG A 49 -20.74 -7.72 -19.09
CA ARG A 49 -19.59 -6.87 -19.44
C ARG A 49 -19.90 -5.60 -20.24
N PHE A 50 -21.16 -5.23 -20.38
CA PHE A 50 -21.53 -3.93 -20.98
C PHE A 50 -21.43 -2.79 -19.96
N PRO A 51 -21.12 -1.55 -20.41
CA PRO A 51 -21.10 -0.39 -19.53
C PRO A 51 -22.45 -0.16 -18.83
N ARG A 52 -22.40 0.09 -17.52
CA ARG A 52 -23.58 0.57 -16.77
C ARG A 52 -23.73 2.07 -17.04
N ILE A 53 -24.93 2.49 -17.42
CA ILE A 53 -25.28 3.92 -17.52
C ILE A 53 -25.80 4.34 -16.16
N ILE A 54 -25.12 5.30 -15.53
CA ILE A 54 -25.49 5.86 -14.23
C ILE A 54 -25.90 7.30 -14.48
N LEU A 55 -27.18 7.59 -14.20
CA LEU A 55 -27.77 8.92 -14.41
C LEU A 55 -27.77 9.76 -13.14
N SER A 56 -27.68 9.13 -11.96
CA SER A 56 -27.53 9.81 -10.68
C SER A 56 -26.10 10.32 -10.48
N ASN A 57 -25.95 11.34 -9.65
CA ASN A 57 -24.65 11.86 -9.27
C ASN A 57 -24.01 10.95 -8.22
N ILE A 58 -22.71 10.68 -8.35
CA ILE A 58 -21.93 9.95 -7.35
C ILE A 58 -21.21 10.96 -6.45
N SER A 59 -21.50 10.92 -5.16
CA SER A 59 -20.92 11.82 -4.15
C SER A 59 -19.71 11.18 -3.47
N LEU A 60 -18.61 11.94 -3.41
CA LEU A 60 -17.33 11.57 -2.80
C LEU A 60 -16.91 12.67 -1.81
N PRO A 61 -17.56 12.77 -0.63
CA PRO A 61 -17.42 13.91 0.27
C PRO A 61 -16.04 14.02 0.93
N ASN A 62 -15.37 12.89 1.10
CA ASN A 62 -14.08 12.78 1.81
C ASN A 62 -12.87 12.80 0.86
N VAL A 63 -13.11 12.97 -0.44
CA VAL A 63 -12.07 12.96 -1.47
C VAL A 63 -11.72 14.38 -1.84
N GLU A 64 -10.43 14.70 -1.81
CA GLU A 64 -9.92 15.99 -2.28
C GLU A 64 -10.06 16.10 -3.81
N PRO A 65 -10.59 17.21 -4.35
CA PRO A 65 -10.71 17.41 -5.80
C PRO A 65 -9.40 17.26 -6.58
N ALA A 66 -8.27 17.59 -5.95
CA ALA A 66 -6.94 17.42 -6.53
C ALA A 66 -6.60 15.93 -6.74
N THR A 67 -6.83 15.09 -5.74
CA THR A 67 -6.62 13.63 -5.82
C THR A 67 -7.48 13.00 -6.91
N PHE A 68 -8.76 13.40 -7.00
CA PHE A 68 -9.65 12.95 -8.06
C PHE A 68 -9.17 13.37 -9.45
N ARG A 69 -8.75 14.63 -9.59
CA ARG A 69 -8.15 15.14 -10.83
C ARG A 69 -6.92 14.34 -11.23
N THR A 70 -6.00 14.08 -10.30
CA THR A 70 -4.78 13.30 -10.57
C THR A 70 -5.10 11.89 -11.02
N LEU A 71 -6.00 11.19 -10.33
CA LEU A 71 -6.40 9.83 -10.71
C LEU A 71 -6.96 9.79 -12.13
N PHE A 72 -7.90 10.68 -12.46
CA PHE A 72 -8.50 10.64 -13.79
C PHE A 72 -7.56 11.14 -14.89
N THR A 73 -6.71 12.13 -14.62
CA THR A 73 -5.62 12.51 -15.55
C THR A 73 -4.78 11.28 -15.90
N TRP A 74 -4.35 10.53 -14.89
CA TRP A 74 -3.63 9.28 -15.09
C TRP A 74 -4.43 8.28 -15.93
N LEU A 75 -5.69 8.02 -15.61
CA LEU A 75 -6.49 7.03 -16.34
C LEU A 75 -6.76 7.41 -17.81
N TYR A 76 -6.92 8.69 -18.11
CA TYR A 76 -7.09 9.17 -19.49
C TYR A 76 -5.78 9.15 -20.27
N GLU A 77 -4.69 9.68 -19.69
CA GLU A 77 -3.39 9.78 -20.34
C GLU A 77 -2.61 8.47 -20.34
N ARG A 78 -3.05 7.50 -19.53
CA ARG A 78 -2.34 6.23 -19.23
C ARG A 78 -0.93 6.44 -18.68
N LYS A 79 -0.68 7.59 -18.07
CA LYS A 79 0.59 7.97 -17.49
C LYS A 79 0.44 8.18 -15.97
N PRO A 80 1.12 7.39 -15.11
CA PRO A 80 1.06 7.60 -13.67
C PRO A 80 1.66 8.95 -13.27
N PRO A 81 1.26 9.50 -12.11
CA PRO A 81 1.87 10.73 -11.61
C PRO A 81 3.37 10.52 -11.34
N GLU A 82 4.17 11.51 -11.72
CA GLU A 82 5.60 11.54 -11.44
C GLU A 82 5.84 12.17 -10.07
N TYR A 83 6.24 11.34 -9.11
CA TYR A 83 6.55 11.76 -7.75
C TYR A 83 8.02 11.48 -7.46
N THR A 84 8.69 12.46 -6.86
CA THR A 84 10.14 12.44 -6.63
C THR A 84 10.52 12.84 -5.21
N SER A 85 9.54 13.03 -4.32
CA SER A 85 9.74 13.42 -2.92
C SER A 85 9.03 12.45 -1.99
N ASP A 86 9.62 12.17 -0.82
CA ASP A 86 9.03 11.31 0.21
C ASP A 86 7.65 11.82 0.68
N THR A 87 7.44 13.13 0.66
CA THR A 87 6.14 13.77 0.94
C THR A 87 5.02 13.29 0.02
N ASN A 88 5.34 12.86 -1.20
CA ASN A 88 4.35 12.35 -2.15
C ASN A 88 3.87 10.94 -1.83
N LEU A 89 4.46 10.25 -0.84
CA LEU A 89 3.95 8.96 -0.39
C LEU A 89 2.50 9.08 0.08
N LEU A 90 2.13 10.17 0.77
CA LEU A 90 0.75 10.41 1.19
C LEU A 90 -0.19 10.59 0.00
N ASP A 91 0.25 11.28 -1.06
CA ASP A 91 -0.55 11.47 -2.28
C ASP A 91 -0.84 10.12 -2.95
N LEU A 92 0.15 9.23 -2.97
CA LEU A 92 -0.03 7.84 -3.43
C LEU A 92 -1.03 7.09 -2.54
N MET A 93 -0.94 7.20 -1.21
CA MET A 93 -1.91 6.53 -0.33
C MET A 93 -3.35 7.03 -0.57
N LYS A 94 -3.52 8.34 -0.78
CA LYS A 94 -4.81 8.94 -1.15
C LYS A 94 -5.34 8.40 -2.49
N LEU A 95 -4.47 8.28 -3.49
CA LEU A 95 -4.82 7.67 -4.78
C LEU A 95 -5.23 6.21 -4.63
N TRP A 96 -4.56 5.44 -3.77
CA TRP A 96 -4.92 4.05 -3.49
C TRP A 96 -6.33 3.95 -2.91
N VAL A 97 -6.65 4.78 -1.90
CA VAL A 97 -7.97 4.78 -1.25
C VAL A 97 -9.06 5.15 -2.25
N LEU A 98 -8.86 6.21 -3.04
CA LEU A 98 -9.82 6.62 -4.07
C LEU A 98 -10.02 5.53 -5.14
N ALA A 99 -8.93 4.92 -5.62
CA ALA A 99 -9.01 3.84 -6.58
C ALA A 99 -9.80 2.64 -6.01
N GLY A 100 -9.64 2.33 -4.73
CA GLY A 100 -10.43 1.31 -4.03
C GLY A 100 -11.91 1.65 -3.93
N GLU A 101 -12.24 2.90 -3.57
CA GLU A 101 -13.63 3.38 -3.51
C GLU A 101 -14.32 3.30 -4.88
N LEU A 102 -13.57 3.50 -5.97
CA LEU A 102 -14.05 3.38 -7.34
C LEU A 102 -13.91 1.96 -7.93
N GLY A 103 -13.36 1.00 -7.18
CA GLY A 103 -13.16 -0.39 -7.62
C GLY A 103 -12.09 -0.60 -8.69
N ILE A 104 -11.13 0.32 -8.81
CA ILE A 104 -10.05 0.30 -9.80
C ILE A 104 -8.83 -0.44 -9.22
N TRP A 105 -9.00 -1.74 -8.96
CA TRP A 105 -8.03 -2.56 -8.20
C TRP A 105 -6.64 -2.66 -8.86
N ARG A 106 -6.56 -2.68 -10.19
CA ARG A 106 -5.26 -2.68 -10.90
C ARG A 106 -4.47 -1.39 -10.63
N THR A 107 -5.17 -0.27 -10.50
CA THR A 107 -4.56 1.01 -10.16
C THR A 107 -4.10 1.02 -8.70
N GLN A 108 -4.86 0.43 -7.78
CA GLN A 108 -4.40 0.22 -6.39
C GLN A 108 -3.06 -0.52 -6.33
N ASN A 109 -2.94 -1.64 -7.05
CA ASN A 109 -1.68 -2.40 -7.09
C ASN A 109 -0.55 -1.62 -7.75
N THR A 110 -0.85 -0.84 -8.79
CA THR A 110 0.15 0.03 -9.44
C THR A 110 0.63 1.14 -8.49
N VAL A 111 -0.27 1.74 -7.70
CA VAL A 111 0.08 2.74 -6.69
C VAL A 111 1.04 2.17 -5.64
N MET A 112 0.82 0.93 -5.18
CA MET A 112 1.75 0.26 -4.28
C MET A 112 3.14 0.09 -4.92
N ARG A 113 3.21 -0.25 -6.21
CA ARG A 113 4.49 -0.32 -6.95
C ARG A 113 5.17 1.04 -7.04
N LEU A 114 4.42 2.10 -7.34
CA LEU A 114 4.95 3.47 -7.37
C LEU A 114 5.46 3.92 -6.00
N GLY A 115 4.76 3.61 -4.92
CA GLY A 115 5.20 3.94 -3.56
C GLY A 115 6.49 3.21 -3.16
N MET A 116 6.65 1.97 -3.60
CA MET A 116 7.88 1.20 -3.38
C MET A 116 9.06 1.79 -4.14
N ALA A 117 8.84 2.17 -5.41
CA ALA A 117 9.85 2.83 -6.23
C ALA A 117 10.24 4.19 -5.65
N LEU A 118 9.25 4.99 -5.23
CA LEU A 118 9.44 6.30 -4.61
C LEU A 118 10.33 6.20 -3.38
N MET A 119 10.09 5.22 -2.51
CA MET A 119 10.76 5.10 -1.21
C MET A 119 12.09 4.32 -1.26
N GLN A 120 12.57 3.93 -2.46
CA GLN A 120 13.86 3.26 -2.62
C GLN A 120 15.04 4.04 -2.01
N PRO A 121 15.19 5.36 -2.24
CA PRO A 121 16.30 6.12 -1.68
C PRO A 121 16.34 6.03 -0.14
N THR A 122 17.51 5.76 0.42
CA THR A 122 17.65 5.47 1.85
C THR A 122 17.39 6.67 2.75
N TYR A 123 17.52 7.88 2.21
CA TYR A 123 17.27 9.13 2.92
C TYR A 123 15.80 9.57 2.90
N PHE A 124 14.90 8.84 2.23
CA PHE A 124 13.47 9.12 2.25
C PHE A 124 12.81 8.57 3.49
N VAL A 125 11.85 9.35 4.03
CA VAL A 125 11.23 9.05 5.32
C VAL A 125 9.72 8.88 5.18
N CYS A 126 9.20 7.77 5.69
CA CYS A 126 7.78 7.56 5.92
C CYS A 126 7.38 8.18 7.25
N LYS A 127 6.66 9.30 7.19
CA LYS A 127 6.23 10.04 8.38
C LYS A 127 5.05 9.37 9.06
N ILE A 128 4.95 9.54 10.39
CA ILE A 128 3.85 8.97 11.18
C ILE A 128 2.49 9.54 10.78
N GLU A 129 2.45 10.78 10.27
CA GLU A 129 1.24 11.42 9.77
C GLU A 129 0.67 10.67 8.56
N THR A 130 1.53 10.15 7.69
CA THR A 130 1.11 9.33 6.54
C THR A 130 0.49 8.01 7.00
N VAL A 131 1.13 7.34 7.97
CA VAL A 131 0.61 6.11 8.57
C VAL A 131 -0.73 6.36 9.25
N ARG A 132 -0.83 7.42 10.06
CA ARG A 132 -2.06 7.82 10.73
C ARG A 132 -3.18 8.03 9.73
N TRP A 133 -2.93 8.80 8.68
CA TRP A 133 -3.91 9.07 7.64
C TRP A 133 -4.42 7.78 6.98
N VAL A 134 -3.52 6.83 6.66
CA VAL A 134 -3.91 5.51 6.13
C VAL A 134 -4.83 4.77 7.09
N TYR A 135 -4.50 4.74 8.38
CA TYR A 135 -5.27 4.04 9.40
C TYR A 135 -6.65 4.68 9.63
N GLU A 136 -6.76 6.00 9.52
CA GLU A 136 -8.03 6.73 9.63
C GLU A 136 -8.93 6.51 8.40
N ASN A 137 -8.35 6.23 7.23
CA ASN A 137 -9.07 6.16 5.95
C ASN A 137 -9.19 4.75 5.36
N THR A 138 -8.85 3.70 6.14
CA THR A 138 -8.98 2.30 5.71
C THR A 138 -9.55 1.43 6.82
N PRO A 139 -10.25 0.33 6.51
CA PRO A 139 -10.68 -0.63 7.52
C PRO A 139 -9.50 -1.39 8.14
N ALA A 140 -9.72 -1.98 9.31
CA ALA A 140 -8.77 -2.91 9.91
C ALA A 140 -8.47 -4.07 8.94
N LYS A 141 -7.22 -4.57 8.94
CA LYS A 141 -6.72 -5.61 8.02
C LYS A 141 -6.74 -5.22 6.53
N SER A 142 -6.82 -3.93 6.21
CA SER A 142 -6.61 -3.46 4.84
C SER A 142 -5.17 -3.72 4.41
N SER A 143 -4.97 -4.23 3.19
CA SER A 143 -3.63 -4.43 2.63
C SER A 143 -2.79 -3.15 2.58
N LEU A 144 -3.42 -1.97 2.53
CA LEU A 144 -2.72 -0.69 2.59
C LEU A 144 -2.08 -0.44 3.97
N ARG A 145 -2.69 -0.92 5.06
CA ARG A 145 -2.13 -0.81 6.41
C ARG A 145 -0.86 -1.66 6.53
N ASP A 146 -0.93 -2.91 6.08
CA ASP A 146 0.22 -3.82 6.09
C ASP A 146 1.37 -3.27 5.23
N TYR A 147 1.03 -2.72 4.07
CA TYR A 147 1.97 -2.08 3.17
C TYR A 147 2.65 -0.85 3.80
N ILE A 148 1.88 0.10 4.36
CA ILE A 148 2.46 1.33 4.90
C ILE A 148 3.27 1.07 6.18
N ILE A 149 2.87 0.12 7.02
CA ILE A 149 3.64 -0.28 8.21
C ILE A 149 4.98 -0.90 7.81
N THR A 150 4.98 -1.72 6.76
CA THR A 150 6.21 -2.33 6.24
C THR A 150 7.22 -1.25 5.85
N ILE A 151 6.78 -0.21 5.11
CA ILE A 151 7.63 0.94 4.77
C ILE A 151 8.02 1.72 6.03
N PHE A 152 7.06 2.04 6.91
CA PHE A 152 7.29 2.85 8.11
C PHE A 152 8.34 2.24 9.03
N CYS A 153 8.28 0.94 9.31
CA CYS A 153 9.24 0.28 10.19
C CYS A 153 10.70 0.33 9.69
N GLN A 154 10.92 0.53 8.39
CA GLN A 154 12.27 0.63 7.81
C GLN A 154 12.70 2.04 7.46
N ARG A 155 11.74 2.93 7.22
CA ARG A 155 11.96 4.30 6.75
C ARG A 155 11.37 5.32 7.73
N SER A 156 11.20 4.98 9.00
CA SER A 156 10.72 5.94 9.99
C SER A 156 11.78 7.00 10.29
N PRO A 157 11.35 8.22 10.67
CA PRO A 157 12.27 9.17 11.27
C PRO A 157 12.70 8.64 12.65
N THR A 158 13.70 9.30 13.24
CA THR A 158 14.09 9.03 14.63
C THR A 158 12.87 9.02 15.54
N ILE A 159 12.73 7.94 16.32
CA ILE A 159 11.60 7.73 17.21
C ILE A 159 11.55 8.87 18.22
N ALA A 160 10.41 9.57 18.27
CA ALA A 160 10.17 10.67 19.20
C ALA A 160 8.97 10.34 20.10
N PRO A 161 8.93 10.83 21.37
CA PRO A 161 7.81 10.59 22.28
C PRO A 161 6.44 10.98 21.70
N SER A 162 6.40 12.02 20.88
CA SER A 162 5.17 12.50 20.21
C SER A 162 4.53 11.45 19.29
N MET A 163 5.30 10.47 18.81
CA MET A 163 4.77 9.36 18.03
C MET A 163 3.81 8.50 18.87
N PHE A 164 4.06 8.34 20.17
CA PHE A 164 3.26 7.49 21.06
C PHE A 164 2.03 8.20 21.63
N SER A 165 1.47 9.17 20.90
CA SER A 165 0.25 9.84 21.31
C SER A 165 -0.95 8.87 21.43
N PRO A 166 -1.91 9.13 22.32
CA PRO A 166 -3.12 8.31 22.46
C PRO A 166 -3.92 8.14 21.16
N ASN A 167 -3.84 9.13 20.26
CA ASN A 167 -4.50 9.06 18.95
C ASN A 167 -3.90 7.96 18.07
N ASN A 168 -2.57 7.82 18.07
CA ASN A 168 -1.89 6.77 17.31
C ASN A 168 -2.10 5.38 17.91
N GLU A 169 -2.13 5.31 19.25
CA GLU A 169 -2.37 4.06 19.97
C GLU A 169 -3.76 3.48 19.68
N ARG A 170 -4.80 4.33 19.72
CA ARG A 170 -6.19 3.92 19.41
C ARG A 170 -6.36 3.32 18.02
N LEU A 171 -5.55 3.75 17.06
CA LEU A 171 -5.58 3.23 15.69
C LEU A 171 -4.93 1.83 15.58
N GLY A 172 -4.16 1.39 16.58
CA GLY A 172 -3.45 0.11 16.58
C GLY A 172 -2.12 0.12 15.83
N ILE A 173 -1.61 1.31 15.46
CA ILE A 173 -0.37 1.47 14.66
C ILE A 173 0.81 0.75 15.31
N PHE A 174 0.99 0.91 16.63
CA PHE A 174 2.14 0.34 17.32
C PHE A 174 2.05 -1.18 17.52
N ARG A 175 0.83 -1.72 17.63
CA ARG A 175 0.63 -3.16 17.66
C ARG A 175 1.08 -3.77 16.33
N ASP A 176 0.61 -3.20 15.23
CA ASP A 176 0.91 -3.71 13.90
C ASP A 176 2.41 -3.49 13.56
N ALA A 177 3.00 -2.36 13.99
CA ALA A 177 4.43 -2.12 13.88
C ALA A 177 5.28 -3.11 14.70
N ALA A 178 4.89 -3.41 15.95
CA ALA A 178 5.60 -4.39 16.77
C ALA A 178 5.54 -5.81 16.15
N GLU A 179 4.38 -6.19 15.62
CA GLU A 179 4.20 -7.46 14.90
C GLU A 179 5.11 -7.52 13.67
N PHE A 180 5.15 -6.44 12.88
CA PHE A 180 6.03 -6.36 11.72
C PHE A 180 7.52 -6.36 12.11
N MET A 181 7.92 -5.64 13.15
CA MET A 181 9.31 -5.62 13.64
C MET A 181 9.79 -7.01 14.05
N ARG A 182 8.90 -7.85 14.61
CA ARG A 182 9.21 -9.26 14.88
C ARG A 182 9.49 -10.02 13.58
N LYS A 183 8.68 -9.82 12.52
CA LYS A 183 8.93 -10.41 11.19
C LYS A 183 10.25 -9.91 10.61
N LEU A 184 10.51 -8.60 10.64
CA LEU A 184 11.75 -8.00 10.15
C LEU A 184 12.98 -8.55 10.88
N ASN A 185 12.93 -8.68 12.21
CA ASN A 185 14.04 -9.23 12.99
C ASN A 185 14.32 -10.70 12.64
N LEU A 186 13.28 -11.51 12.39
CA LEU A 186 13.45 -12.89 11.93
C LEU A 186 14.12 -12.96 10.56
N VAL A 187 13.68 -12.11 9.63
CA VAL A 187 14.25 -12.02 8.27
C VAL A 187 15.73 -11.63 8.34
N ARG A 188 16.06 -10.59 9.13
CA ARG A 188 17.43 -10.12 9.36
C ARG A 188 18.32 -11.20 9.99
N ALA A 189 17.81 -11.90 10.99
CA ALA A 189 18.53 -12.98 11.66
C ALA A 189 18.86 -14.16 10.73
N GLY A 190 18.12 -14.34 9.65
CA GLY A 190 18.39 -15.35 8.63
C GLY A 190 19.54 -15.02 7.66
N ASN A 191 20.05 -13.78 7.67
CA ASN A 191 21.09 -13.31 6.75
C ASN A 191 22.15 -12.44 7.44
N PRO A 192 22.81 -12.91 8.52
CA PRO A 192 23.89 -12.16 9.16
C PRO A 192 25.09 -12.04 8.22
N LYS A 193 25.78 -10.90 8.23
CA LYS A 193 27.03 -10.70 7.47
C LYS A 193 28.14 -10.30 8.42
N GLY A 194 29.35 -10.81 8.19
CA GLY A 194 30.50 -10.32 8.94
C GLY A 194 31.06 -9.02 8.36
N LEU A 195 31.64 -8.21 9.23
CA LEU A 195 32.24 -6.91 8.95
C LEU A 195 33.77 -7.03 8.86
N ASP A 196 34.41 -6.10 8.15
CA ASP A 196 35.88 -5.95 8.14
C ASP A 196 36.65 -7.24 7.83
N GLY A 197 36.14 -8.05 6.89
CA GLY A 197 36.77 -9.32 6.49
C GLY A 197 36.49 -10.48 7.45
N TYR A 198 35.58 -10.32 8.41
CA TYR A 198 35.08 -11.42 9.23
C TYR A 198 34.24 -12.38 8.38
N ASP A 199 34.84 -13.45 7.86
CA ASP A 199 34.09 -14.46 7.10
C ASP A 199 33.29 -15.35 8.05
N LEU A 200 32.11 -14.86 8.41
CA LEU A 200 31.20 -15.50 9.35
C LEU A 200 30.83 -16.93 8.93
N TYR A 201 30.65 -17.16 7.63
CA TYR A 201 30.15 -18.43 7.10
C TYR A 201 31.28 -19.44 6.86
N GLU A 202 32.51 -18.98 6.65
CA GLU A 202 33.70 -19.83 6.66
C GLU A 202 34.03 -20.31 8.09
N GLN A 203 33.93 -19.42 9.08
CA GLN A 203 34.22 -19.75 10.49
C GLN A 203 33.10 -20.55 11.14
N PHE A 204 31.84 -20.19 10.89
CA PHE A 204 30.67 -20.84 11.50
C PHE A 204 29.69 -21.26 10.41
N PRO A 205 29.75 -22.52 9.94
CA PRO A 205 28.87 -22.97 8.90
C PRO A 205 27.40 -22.84 9.33
N MET A 206 26.57 -22.34 8.41
CA MET A 206 25.14 -22.19 8.64
C MET A 206 24.43 -23.54 8.46
N GLN A 207 23.88 -24.07 9.55
CA GLN A 207 23.05 -25.26 9.50
C GLN A 207 21.57 -24.89 9.50
N HIS A 208 20.84 -25.38 8.51
CA HIS A 208 19.40 -25.23 8.44
C HIS A 208 18.75 -26.29 9.34
N THR A 209 18.17 -25.85 10.45
CA THR A 209 17.43 -26.71 11.36
C THR A 209 15.93 -26.61 11.08
N TRP A 210 15.27 -27.77 11.11
CA TRP A 210 13.84 -27.85 10.97
C TRP A 210 13.20 -27.55 12.33
N SER A 211 12.53 -26.41 12.45
CA SER A 211 11.67 -26.15 13.60
C SER A 211 10.25 -26.57 13.21
N PRO A 212 9.64 -27.57 13.88
CA PRO A 212 8.21 -27.76 13.78
C PRO A 212 7.52 -26.44 14.14
N SER A 213 6.51 -26.06 13.37
CA SER A 213 5.65 -24.97 13.79
C SER A 213 4.85 -25.42 15.00
N GLU A 214 4.63 -24.53 15.98
CA GLU A 214 3.74 -24.81 17.13
C GLU A 214 2.27 -24.98 16.72
N ASN A 215 1.96 -24.82 15.43
CA ASN A 215 0.62 -24.85 14.86
C ASN A 215 0.68 -25.64 13.54
N GLU A 216 -0.02 -26.78 13.48
CA GLU A 216 0.01 -27.72 12.34
C GLU A 216 -0.38 -27.10 10.99
N LEU A 217 -1.04 -25.93 11.01
CA LEU A 217 -1.44 -25.17 9.82
C LEU A 217 -0.40 -24.13 9.35
N ALA A 218 0.66 -23.89 10.11
CA ALA A 218 1.72 -22.94 9.73
C ALA A 218 2.86 -23.67 9.02
N PRO A 219 3.42 -23.12 7.92
CA PRO A 219 4.55 -23.72 7.22
C PRO A 219 5.72 -23.95 8.19
N ALA A 220 6.38 -25.10 8.05
CA ALA A 220 7.55 -25.44 8.84
C ALA A 220 8.61 -24.34 8.70
N ARG A 221 9.17 -23.88 9.83
CA ARG A 221 10.19 -22.83 9.80
C ARG A 221 11.56 -23.48 9.68
N ILE A 222 12.20 -23.28 8.54
CA ILE A 222 13.63 -23.52 8.43
C ILE A 222 14.33 -22.38 9.17
N ARG A 223 15.10 -22.69 10.20
CA ARG A 223 15.96 -21.71 10.89
C ARG A 223 17.41 -21.98 10.51
N GLY A 224 18.09 -20.99 9.95
CA GLY A 224 19.55 -21.02 9.88
C GLY A 224 20.14 -20.80 11.27
N CYS A 225 20.99 -21.71 11.72
CA CYS A 225 21.76 -21.61 12.95
C CYS A 225 23.25 -21.67 12.60
N LEU A 226 24.04 -20.72 13.11
CA LEU A 226 25.50 -20.79 13.02
C LEU A 226 25.99 -21.91 13.95
N VAL A 227 26.74 -22.87 13.40
CA VAL A 227 27.36 -23.93 14.20
C VAL A 227 28.68 -23.41 14.75
N THR A 228 28.67 -22.96 16.00
CA THR A 228 29.85 -22.34 16.63
C THR A 228 30.83 -23.33 17.22
N GLY A 229 30.43 -24.60 17.41
CA GLY A 229 31.29 -25.62 18.03
C GLY A 229 31.74 -25.30 19.47
N GLY A 230 31.12 -24.29 20.11
CA GLY A 230 31.55 -23.78 21.42
C GLY A 230 32.55 -22.63 21.34
N GLU A 231 32.93 -22.17 20.15
CA GLU A 231 33.72 -20.95 19.97
C GLU A 231 32.86 -19.71 20.18
N ASP A 232 33.50 -18.66 20.73
CA ASP A 232 32.86 -17.38 20.94
C ASP A 232 32.74 -16.62 19.62
N VAL A 233 31.50 -16.29 19.25
CA VAL A 233 31.22 -15.45 18.09
C VAL A 233 31.44 -13.99 18.47
N ASP A 234 32.25 -13.28 17.68
CA ASP A 234 32.44 -11.83 17.84
C ASP A 234 31.25 -11.08 17.24
N TRP A 235 30.18 -10.95 18.02
CA TRP A 235 28.96 -10.25 17.62
C TRP A 235 29.19 -8.76 17.27
N GLY A 236 30.31 -8.17 17.72
CA GLY A 236 30.70 -6.81 17.35
C GLY A 236 31.12 -6.69 15.87
N LYS A 237 31.46 -7.81 15.23
CA LYS A 237 31.83 -7.90 13.81
C LYS A 237 30.72 -8.47 12.94
N ILE A 238 29.48 -8.52 13.43
CA ILE A 238 28.34 -9.03 12.66
C ILE A 238 27.33 -7.90 12.44
N GLU A 239 26.97 -7.69 11.19
CA GLU A 239 25.83 -6.85 10.81
C GLU A 239 24.62 -7.68 10.40
N TYR A 240 23.44 -7.11 10.64
CA TYR A 240 22.16 -7.68 10.25
C TYR A 240 21.52 -6.75 9.21
N PRO A 241 21.88 -6.90 7.92
CA PRO A 241 21.47 -5.97 6.87
C PRO A 241 19.96 -5.95 6.71
N LEU A 242 19.43 -4.79 6.31
CA LEU A 242 18.05 -4.70 5.87
C LEU A 242 17.88 -5.42 4.51
N PRO A 243 16.68 -5.93 4.21
CA PRO A 243 16.34 -6.34 2.86
C PRO A 243 16.60 -5.21 1.85
N CYS A 244 17.04 -5.58 0.65
CA CYS A 244 17.33 -4.61 -0.40
C CYS A 244 16.05 -3.94 -0.95
N PHE A 245 14.88 -4.56 -0.74
CA PHE A 245 13.58 -4.02 -1.09
C PHE A 245 12.75 -3.69 0.14
N LEU A 246 11.90 -2.66 0.03
CA LEU A 246 11.07 -2.20 1.14
C LEU A 246 9.89 -3.11 1.46
N VAL A 247 9.47 -3.97 0.54
CA VAL A 247 8.35 -4.89 0.73
C VAL A 247 8.81 -6.26 0.28
N TRP A 248 8.82 -7.22 1.21
CA TRP A 248 9.34 -8.58 0.99
C TRP A 248 8.51 -9.66 1.71
N GLY A 249 8.65 -10.87 1.19
CA GLY A 249 8.07 -12.10 1.74
C GLY A 249 8.77 -12.57 3.00
N ILE A 250 8.16 -13.50 3.74
CA ILE A 250 8.87 -14.13 4.87
C ILE A 250 10.11 -14.91 4.43
N GLU A 251 10.18 -15.28 3.14
CA GLU A 251 11.28 -16.02 2.52
C GLU A 251 12.22 -15.10 1.70
N TRP A 252 12.25 -13.79 1.98
CA TRP A 252 13.02 -12.80 1.20
C TRP A 252 12.56 -12.64 -0.26
N GLU A 253 11.33 -13.02 -0.57
CA GLU A 253 10.74 -12.79 -1.89
C GLU A 253 10.59 -11.29 -2.14
N ASP A 254 11.07 -10.79 -3.28
CA ASP A 254 10.93 -9.39 -3.64
C ASP A 254 9.52 -9.11 -4.14
N LEU A 255 8.89 -8.04 -3.62
CA LEU A 255 7.55 -7.60 -4.06
C LEU A 255 6.49 -8.72 -3.98
N PRO A 256 6.33 -9.40 -2.83
CA PRO A 256 5.34 -10.45 -2.73
C PRO A 256 3.96 -9.84 -2.98
N ASP A 257 3.18 -10.48 -3.85
CA ASP A 257 1.83 -10.02 -4.21
C ASP A 257 0.85 -10.05 -3.02
N MET A 258 1.31 -10.41 -1.82
CA MET A 258 0.55 -10.50 -0.58
C MET A 258 -0.16 -9.20 -0.18
N HIS A 259 0.30 -8.03 -0.65
CA HIS A 259 -0.36 -6.75 -0.41
C HIS A 259 -1.36 -6.35 -1.51
N PHE A 260 -1.37 -7.04 -2.63
CA PHE A 260 -2.22 -6.67 -3.75
C PHE A 260 -3.67 -7.08 -3.54
N VAL A 261 -4.54 -6.25 -4.07
CA VAL A 261 -5.98 -6.50 -4.10
C VAL A 261 -6.35 -7.14 -5.42
N SER A 262 -7.33 -8.03 -5.39
CA SER A 262 -7.90 -8.68 -6.57
C SER A 262 -9.24 -8.06 -6.95
N GLU A 263 -9.77 -8.47 -8.10
CA GLU A 263 -11.11 -8.07 -8.53
C GLU A 263 -12.20 -8.49 -7.53
N GLU A 264 -12.01 -9.61 -6.82
CA GLU A 264 -12.95 -10.12 -5.81
C GLU A 264 -13.05 -9.17 -4.60
N ASN A 265 -11.96 -8.45 -4.29
CA ASN A 265 -11.94 -7.48 -3.20
C ASN A 265 -12.63 -6.15 -3.55
N VAL A 266 -12.92 -5.88 -4.83
CA VAL A 266 -13.48 -4.59 -5.28
C VAL A 266 -14.79 -4.26 -4.56
N ARG A 267 -15.71 -5.22 -4.46
CA ARG A 267 -17.03 -4.97 -3.87
C ARG A 267 -16.99 -4.72 -2.37
N SER A 268 -16.06 -5.33 -1.64
CA SER A 268 -15.92 -5.11 -0.20
C SER A 268 -15.31 -3.74 0.12
N VAL A 269 -14.46 -3.22 -0.76
CA VAL A 269 -13.79 -1.92 -0.58
C VAL A 269 -14.63 -0.75 -1.09
N ALA A 270 -15.35 -0.92 -2.20
CA ALA A 270 -16.08 0.16 -2.88
C ALA A 270 -17.43 0.56 -2.23
N GLY A 271 -17.68 0.15 -0.98
CA GLY A 271 -19.00 0.08 -0.37
C GLY A 271 -19.89 1.32 -0.55
N ASN A 272 -19.35 2.54 -0.43
CA ASN A 272 -20.14 3.76 -0.56
C ASN A 272 -20.55 4.08 -2.00
N VAL A 273 -19.64 3.92 -2.96
CA VAL A 273 -19.93 4.13 -4.39
C VAL A 273 -20.84 3.02 -4.90
N LEU A 274 -20.57 1.77 -4.51
CA LEU A 274 -21.42 0.64 -4.89
C LEU A 274 -22.87 0.84 -4.43
N LYS A 275 -23.10 1.30 -3.19
CA LYS A 275 -24.44 1.64 -2.69
C LYS A 275 -25.13 2.70 -3.54
N GLN A 276 -24.42 3.76 -3.93
CA GLN A 276 -24.97 4.83 -4.79
C GLN A 276 -25.28 4.34 -6.23
N ILE A 277 -24.57 3.31 -6.71
CA ILE A 277 -24.78 2.72 -8.03
C ILE A 277 -25.96 1.72 -8.03
N GLU A 278 -26.12 0.96 -6.95
CA GLU A 278 -27.17 -0.06 -6.81
C GLU A 278 -28.50 0.50 -6.32
N PHE A 279 -28.45 1.55 -5.49
CA PHE A 279 -29.61 2.23 -4.91
C PHE A 279 -29.54 3.75 -5.24
N PRO A 280 -29.70 4.12 -6.52
CA PRO A 280 -29.54 5.49 -7.01
C PRO A 280 -30.64 6.46 -6.56
#